data_AF-A0A9E1B896-F1
#
_entry.id   AF-A0A9E1B896-F1
#
_cell.length_a   1.000
_cell.length_b   1.000
_cell.length_c   1.000
_cell.angle_alpha   90.00
_cell.angle_beta   90.00
_cell.angle_gamma   90.00
#
_symmetry.space_group_name_H-M   'P 1'
#
loop_
_entity.id
_entity.type
_entity.pdbx_description
1 polymer ?
#
loop_
_entity_poly.entity_id
_entity_poly.type
_entity_poly.pdbx_seq_one_letter_code
_entity_poly.pdbx_strand_id
1 'polypeptide(L)' 'MVFIEDVEAHEVLDSRGNPTVRATVRLSDGIEASAIVPSGASTGKREALELR' A
#
# COMPACT_ATOMS: atom_id res chain seq x y z
N MET A 1 -22.42 -11.13 5.93
CA MET A 1 -21.39 -10.30 6.57
C MET A 1 -20.22 -10.24 5.61
N VAL A 2 -19.73 -9.05 5.29
CA VAL A 2 -18.57 -8.89 4.40
C VAL A 2 -17.31 -8.87 5.26
N PHE A 3 -16.29 -9.62 4.87
CA PHE A 3 -15.01 -9.68 5.55
C PHE A 3 -13.86 -9.64 4.54
N ILE A 4 -12.66 -9.30 5.01
CA ILE A 4 -11.44 -9.35 4.21
C ILE A 4 -11.11 -10.82 3.99
N GLU A 5 -11.19 -11.25 2.73
CA GLU A 5 -10.90 -12.62 2.34
C GLU A 5 -9.41 -12.80 2.05
N ASP A 6 -8.77 -11.79 1.46
CA ASP A 6 -7.36 -11.85 1.09
C ASP A 6 -6.69 -10.46 1.03
N VAL A 7 -5.39 -10.44 1.27
CA VAL A 7 -4.53 -9.25 1.19
C VAL A 7 -3.19 -9.62 0.56
N GLU A 8 -2.93 -9.06 -0.62
CA GLU A 8 -1.66 -9.24 -1.34
C GLU A 8 -0.92 -7.91 -1.48
N ALA A 9 0.41 -7.97 -1.56
CA ALA A 9 1.25 -6.79 -1.73
C ALA A 9 2.33 -7.00 -2.80
N HIS A 10 2.61 -5.95 -3.57
CA HIS A 10 3.66 -5.91 -4.59
C HIS A 10 4.49 -4.64 -4.47
N GLU A 11 5.78 -4.76 -4.77
CA GLU A 11 6.64 -3.61 -5.01
C GLU A 11 6.31 -2.99 -6.38
N VAL A 12 6.09 -1.68 -6.39
CA VAL A 12 5.83 -0.87 -7.58
C VAL A 12 6.68 0.40 -7.53
N LEU A 13 6.77 1.14 -8.63
CA LEU A 13 7.48 2.43 -8.66
C LEU A 13 6.53 3.60 -8.44
N ASP A 14 6.95 4.56 -7.61
CA ASP A 14 6.27 5.84 -7.44
C ASP A 14 6.54 6.79 -8.64
N SER A 15 5.97 8.00 -8.59
CA SER A 15 6.13 9.02 -9.64
C SER A 15 7.56 9.55 -9.79
N ARG A 16 8.47 9.24 -8.86
CA ARG A 16 9.88 9.61 -8.87
C ARG A 16 10.79 8.41 -9.19
N GLY A 17 10.23 7.24 -9.47
CA GLY A 17 10.96 6.02 -9.77
C GLY A 17 11.52 5.29 -8.54
N ASN A 18 11.09 5.63 -7.33
CA ASN A 18 11.50 4.89 -6.13
C ASN A 18 10.55 3.70 -5.89
N PRO A 19 11.06 2.55 -5.43
CA PRO A 19 10.23 1.46 -4.93
C PRO A 19 9.25 1.92 -3.83
N THR A 20 8.00 1.48 -3.92
CA THR A 20 6.93 1.65 -2.93
C THR A 20 5.98 0.44 -2.95
N VAL A 21 5.07 0.36 -1.98
CA VAL A 21 4.14 -0.77 -1.83
C VAL A 21 2.79 -0.46 -2.45
N ARG A 22 2.28 -1.39 -3.28
CA ARG A 22 0.85 -1.50 -3.61
C ARG A 22 0.25 -2.64 -2.79
N ALA A 23 -0.87 -2.38 -2.14
CA ALA A 23 -1.67 -3.42 -1.48
C ALA A 23 -2.99 -3.63 -2.23
N THR A 24 -3.36 -4.88 -2.49
CA THR A 24 -4.64 -5.29 -3.06
C THR A 24 -5.42 -6.06 -2.00
N VAL A 25 -6.68 -5.68 -1.78
CA VAL A 25 -7.57 -6.32 -0.81
C VAL A 25 -8.77 -6.89 -1.55
N ARG A 26 -9.07 -8.17 -1.28
CA ARG A 26 -10.24 -8.86 -1.82
C ARG A 26 -11.22 -9.17 -0.69
N LEU A 27 -12.48 -8.79 -0.88
CA LEU A 27 -13.56 -9.02 0.07
C LEU A 27 -14.35 -10.28 -0.29
N SER A 28 -15.01 -10.87 0.71
CA SER A 28 -15.80 -12.09 0.59
C SER A 28 -17.00 -12.00 -0.38
N ASP A 29 -17.37 -10.80 -0.81
CA ASP A 29 -18.44 -10.54 -1.79
C ASP A 29 -17.91 -10.30 -3.21
N GLY A 30 -16.60 -10.48 -3.43
CA GLY A 30 -15.95 -10.36 -4.73
C GLY A 30 -15.46 -8.95 -5.07
N ILE A 31 -15.65 -7.97 -4.19
CA ILE A 31 -15.04 -6.63 -4.39
C ILE A 31 -13.53 -6.74 -4.22
N GLU A 32 -12.79 -6.17 -5.17
CA GLU A 32 -11.34 -6.04 -5.13
C GLU A 32 -10.96 -4.57 -5.32
N ALA A 33 -10.05 -4.08 -4.47
CA ALA A 33 -9.53 -2.73 -4.56
C ALA A 33 -8.03 -2.72 -4.26
N SER A 34 -7.32 -1.77 -4.86
CA SER A 34 -5.89 -1.58 -4.61
C SER A 34 -5.56 -0.14 -4.30
N ALA A 35 -4.50 0.05 -3.50
CA ALA A 35 -3.95 1.35 -3.16
C ALA A 35 -2.43 1.32 -3.19
N ILE A 36 -1.81 2.42 -3.63
CA ILE A 36 -0.35 2.61 -3.64
C ILE A 36 0.01 3.61 -2.55
N VAL A 37 0.98 3.27 -1.71
CA VAL A 37 1.46 4.17 -0.66
C VAL A 37 2.40 5.23 -1.28
N PRO A 38 2.19 6.53 -1.04
CA PRO A 38 3.12 7.55 -1.50
C PRO A 38 4.41 7.53 -0.67
N SER A 39 5.57 7.67 -1.31
CA SER A 39 6.85 7.83 -0.60
C SER A 39 7.07 9.31 -0.25
N GLY A 40 7.21 9.63 1.03
CA GLY A 40 7.48 11.00 1.47
C GLY A 40 8.92 11.42 1.19
N ALA A 41 9.15 12.70 0.85
CA ALA A 41 10.50 13.30 0.90
C ALA A 41 10.88 13.73 2.33
N SER A 42 9.88 14.01 3.18
CA SER A 42 10.08 14.45 4.55
C SER A 42 10.68 13.33 5.41
N THR A 43 11.49 13.72 6.37
CA THR A 43 12.11 12.82 7.37
C THR A 43 11.88 13.37 8.78
N GLY A 44 10.68 13.93 9.02
CA GLY A 44 10.32 14.51 10.31
C GLY A 44 10.47 13.50 11.44
N LYS A 45 11.09 13.91 12.55
CA LYS A 45 11.38 13.04 13.71
C LYS A 45 10.15 12.45 14.41
N ARG A 46 8.94 12.88 14.04
CA ARG A 46 7.66 12.44 14.61
C ARG A 46 6.73 11.81 13.57
N GLU A 47 7.22 11.56 12.36
CA GLU A 47 6.47 10.88 11.31
C GLU A 47 6.52 9.35 11.51
N ALA A 48 5.52 8.65 10.99
CA ALA A 48 5.59 7.20 10.92
C ALA A 48 6.73 6.79 9.97
N LEU A 49 7.55 5.83 10.39
CA LEU A 49 8.68 5.35 9.60
C LEU A 49 8.20 4.28 8.62
N GLU A 50 8.43 4.49 7.33
CA GLU A 50 8.28 3.45 6.32
C GLU A 50 9.48 2.49 6.35
N LEU A 51 9.22 1.21 6.06
CA LEU A 51 10.26 0.21 5.88
C LEU A 51 10.80 0.32 4.44
N ARG A 52 12.12 0.35 4.30
CA ARG A 52 12.83 0.42 3.01
C ARG A 52 13.88 -0.66 2.93
#